data_AF-A0AAD5KQX7-F1
#
_entry.id   AF-A0AAD5KQX7-F1
#
_cell.length_a   1.000
_cell.length_b   1.000
_cell.length_c   1.000
_cell.angle_alpha   90.00
_cell.angle_beta   90.00
_cell.angle_gamma   90.00
#
_symmetry.space_group_name_H-M   'P 1'
#
loop_
_entity.id
_entity.type
_entity.pdbx_description
1 polymer ?
#
loop_
_entity_poly.entity_id
_entity_poly.type
_entity_poly.pdbx_seq_one_letter_code
_entity_poly.pdbx_strand_id
1 'polypeptide(L)'
;MLRQIFTTLEDANTQLQGAQFNFQRAEAVIEALKKVFIDARSEERFDVLWTSAEASAKFYDLDEPELPRQRRPPARRTGSAAAYFSSTPKEMYRKIYFAAYDGVIVGLSDRFEPSSTTTHLKKVEEFLIGKTGVEYLEEFYQNDFEDYQRLLLHRNIALDAAKSEKKEIKDFQDFLDFLKMDHHMGIRSLASEVVKLVKIVLTMAVTTCTAERSYSGLRRLKSYLRSTMTQKRLNAVALLNTHRDIVKTFELDVLLDNFIAKVHLRMRTFSMSNATNGKSNVKPIDS
;
A
#
# COMPACT_ATOMS: atom_id res chain seq x y z
N MET A 1 19.87 8.56 -15.24
CA MET A 1 19.34 9.07 -13.96
C MET A 1 17.97 8.47 -13.64
N LEU A 2 16.86 8.96 -14.20
CA LEU A 2 15.50 8.49 -13.80
C LEU A 2 15.31 6.98 -13.95
N ARG A 3 15.80 6.40 -15.05
CA ARG A 3 15.76 4.93 -15.24
C ARG A 3 16.46 4.19 -14.10
N GLN A 4 17.64 4.63 -13.67
CA GLN A 4 18.38 4.00 -12.58
C GLN A 4 17.63 4.12 -11.25
N ILE A 5 17.06 5.29 -10.97
CA ILE A 5 16.24 5.54 -9.77
C ILE A 5 15.02 4.61 -9.77
N PHE A 6 14.29 4.54 -10.88
CA PHE A 6 13.10 3.70 -10.96
C PHE A 6 13.42 2.21 -10.93
N THR A 7 14.49 1.75 -11.55
CA THR A 7 14.89 0.34 -11.49
C THR A 7 15.26 -0.08 -10.08
N THR A 8 16.05 0.72 -9.36
CA THR A 8 16.43 0.38 -7.98
C THR A 8 15.24 0.41 -7.02
N LEU A 9 14.28 1.34 -7.23
CA LEU A 9 13.03 1.36 -6.48
C LEU A 9 12.14 0.16 -6.81
N GLU A 10 12.04 -0.24 -8.08
CA GLU A 10 11.22 -1.38 -8.51
C GLU A 10 11.77 -2.70 -7.97
N ASP A 11 13.10 -2.87 -7.98
CA ASP A 11 13.77 -4.04 -7.43
C ASP A 11 13.48 -4.17 -5.93
N ALA A 12 13.61 -3.07 -5.19
CA ALA A 12 13.31 -3.05 -3.76
C ALA A 12 11.81 -3.27 -3.48
N ASN A 13 10.93 -2.68 -4.29
CA ASN A 13 9.50 -2.88 -4.17
C ASN A 13 9.14 -4.36 -4.39
N THR A 14 9.71 -5.00 -5.42
CA THR A 14 9.50 -6.42 -5.70
C THR A 14 9.95 -7.30 -4.53
N GLN A 15 11.07 -6.96 -3.88
CA GLN A 15 11.54 -7.67 -2.68
C GLN A 15 10.61 -7.48 -1.48
N LEU A 16 10.12 -6.25 -1.24
CA LEU A 16 9.19 -5.94 -0.16
C LEU A 16 7.80 -6.55 -0.36
N GLN A 17 7.41 -6.79 -1.61
CA GLN A 17 6.14 -7.44 -1.97
C GLN A 17 6.23 -8.97 -2.00
N GLY A 18 7.40 -9.56 -1.70
CA GLY A 18 7.59 -11.01 -1.67
C GLY A 18 6.64 -11.71 -0.69
N ALA A 19 6.31 -12.97 -0.97
CA ALA A 19 5.36 -13.77 -0.17
C ALA A 19 5.85 -14.08 1.26
N GLN A 20 7.14 -13.92 1.54
CA GLN A 20 7.74 -14.12 2.85
C GLN A 20 7.85 -12.79 3.59
N PHE A 21 7.06 -12.65 4.66
CA PHE A 21 7.04 -11.47 5.51
C PHE A 21 8.17 -11.56 6.55
N ASN A 22 9.20 -10.73 6.40
CA ASN A 22 10.21 -10.49 7.44
C ASN A 22 10.37 -8.99 7.64
N PHE A 23 9.97 -8.49 8.82
CA PHE A 23 9.92 -7.05 9.10
C PHE A 23 11.33 -6.47 9.26
N GLN A 24 12.26 -7.21 9.87
CA GLN A 24 13.66 -6.81 10.00
C GLN A 24 14.36 -6.71 8.64
N ARG A 25 14.14 -7.69 7.77
CA ARG A 25 14.68 -7.68 6.41
C ARG A 25 14.10 -6.52 5.59
N ALA A 26 12.80 -6.26 5.72
CA ALA A 26 12.15 -5.14 5.05
C ALA A 26 12.78 -3.80 5.47
N GLU A 27 12.96 -3.58 6.78
CA GLU A 27 13.63 -2.39 7.32
C GLU A 27 15.07 -2.27 6.79
N ALA A 28 15.85 -3.35 6.84
CA ALA A 28 17.23 -3.37 6.35
C ALA A 28 17.34 -3.04 4.85
N VAL A 29 16.42 -3.55 4.02
CA VAL A 29 16.35 -3.22 2.59
C VAL A 29 16.05 -1.74 2.39
N ILE A 30 15.13 -1.17 3.17
CA ILE A 30 14.78 0.24 3.09
C ILE A 30 15.96 1.13 3.54
N GLU A 31 16.64 0.78 4.63
CA GLU A 31 17.83 1.51 5.09
C GLU A 31 18.99 1.44 4.09
N ALA A 32 19.24 0.26 3.52
CA ALA A 32 20.24 0.09 2.47
C ALA A 32 19.90 0.95 1.25
N LEU A 33 18.63 0.98 0.85
CA LEU A 33 18.16 1.80 -0.26
C LEU A 33 18.30 3.31 0.02
N LYS A 34 18.01 3.77 1.25
CA LYS A 34 18.28 5.16 1.67
C LYS A 34 19.77 5.49 1.54
N LYS A 35 20.67 4.59 2.01
CA LYS A 35 22.12 4.78 1.87
C LYS A 35 22.57 4.86 0.41
N VAL A 36 22.08 3.95 -0.45
CA VAL A 36 22.37 3.97 -1.89
C VAL A 36 21.98 5.30 -2.53
N PHE A 37 20.82 5.86 -2.18
CA PHE A 37 20.38 7.15 -2.73
C PHE A 37 21.16 8.34 -2.16
N ILE A 38 21.59 8.27 -0.89
CA ILE A 38 22.48 9.28 -0.29
C ILE A 38 23.86 9.24 -0.95
N ASP A 39 24.42 8.06 -1.20
CA ASP A 39 25.72 7.90 -1.88
C ASP A 39 25.65 8.33 -3.35
N ALA A 40 24.51 8.07 -4.00
CA ALA A 40 24.24 8.54 -5.36
C ALA A 40 24.08 10.07 -5.44
N ARG A 41 23.72 10.74 -4.33
CA ARG A 41 23.66 12.20 -4.19
C ARG A 41 25.06 12.80 -4.02
N SER A 42 26.00 12.45 -4.90
CA SER A 42 27.37 12.97 -4.93
C SER A 42 27.66 13.69 -6.26
N GLU A 43 28.53 14.70 -6.19
CA GLU A 43 28.95 15.44 -7.39
C GLU A 43 29.73 14.55 -8.36
N GLU A 44 30.54 13.62 -7.84
CA GLU A 44 31.30 12.66 -8.64
C GLU A 44 30.39 11.78 -9.51
N ARG A 45 29.28 11.29 -8.93
CA ARG A 45 28.29 10.49 -9.68
C ARG A 45 27.55 11.32 -10.73
N PHE A 46 27.33 12.61 -10.46
CA PHE A 46 26.79 13.54 -11.46
C PHE A 46 27.76 13.75 -12.62
N ASP A 47 29.06 13.92 -12.35
CA ASP A 47 30.08 14.09 -13.39
C ASP A 47 30.24 12.83 -14.26
N VAL A 48 30.18 11.64 -13.67
CA VAL A 48 30.16 10.37 -14.44
C VAL A 48 28.92 10.28 -15.32
N LEU A 49 27.76 10.71 -14.82
CA LEU A 49 26.53 10.72 -15.60
C LEU A 49 26.58 11.75 -16.74
N TRP A 50 27.16 12.92 -16.48
CA TRP A 50 27.33 14.00 -17.45
C TRP A 50 28.28 13.59 -18.57
N THR A 51 29.43 13.01 -18.25
CA THR A 51 30.40 12.52 -19.24
C THR A 51 29.84 11.38 -20.10
N SER A 52 29.07 10.45 -19.50
CA SER A 52 28.37 9.41 -20.24
C SER A 52 27.28 9.98 -21.18
N ALA A 53 26.58 11.04 -20.75
CA ALA A 53 25.59 11.73 -21.56
C ALA A 53 26.25 12.47 -22.74
N GLU A 54 27.36 13.17 -22.53
CA GLU A 54 28.13 13.83 -23.59
C GLU A 54 28.68 12.81 -24.61
N ALA A 55 29.19 11.67 -24.14
CA ALA A 55 29.66 10.59 -25.02
C ALA A 55 28.53 10.01 -25.88
N SER A 56 27.34 9.84 -25.27
CA SER A 56 26.15 9.37 -25.99
C SER A 56 25.63 10.40 -26.99
N ALA A 57 25.64 11.69 -26.64
CA ALA A 57 25.24 12.77 -27.53
C ALA A 57 26.15 12.85 -28.76
N LYS A 58 27.47 12.72 -28.56
CA LYS A 58 28.46 12.64 -29.65
C LYS A 58 28.28 11.40 -30.52
N PHE A 59 27.89 10.27 -29.95
CA PHE A 59 27.62 9.04 -30.71
C PHE A 59 26.40 9.16 -31.63
N TYR A 60 25.34 9.85 -31.18
CA TYR A 60 24.10 10.02 -31.93
C TYR A 60 24.04 11.33 -32.75
N ASP A 61 25.13 12.10 -32.80
CA ASP A 61 25.21 13.40 -33.50
C ASP A 61 24.10 14.37 -33.08
N LEU A 62 23.87 14.47 -31.76
CA LEU A 62 22.85 15.34 -31.17
C LEU A 62 23.43 16.70 -30.80
N ASP A 63 22.64 17.77 -31.00
CA ASP A 63 22.98 19.12 -30.60
C ASP A 63 23.28 19.24 -29.09
N GLU A 64 24.21 20.12 -28.74
CA GLU A 64 24.57 20.39 -27.35
C GLU A 64 23.36 20.93 -26.55
N PRO A 65 23.26 20.58 -25.25
CA PRO A 65 22.12 20.98 -24.45
C PRO A 65 22.06 22.51 -24.26
N GLU A 66 21.03 23.14 -24.83
CA GLU A 66 20.77 24.57 -24.65
C GLU A 66 20.04 24.89 -23.34
N LEU A 67 20.26 26.11 -22.82
CA LEU A 67 19.49 26.61 -21.69
C LEU A 67 18.06 26.97 -22.14
N PRO A 68 17.02 26.58 -21.36
CA PRO A 68 15.65 26.98 -21.63
C PRO A 68 15.53 28.51 -21.70
N ARG A 69 14.67 29.00 -22.59
CA ARG A 69 14.41 30.44 -22.76
C ARG A 69 14.08 31.09 -21.41
N GLN A 70 14.97 31.98 -20.97
CA GLN A 70 14.81 32.72 -19.72
C GLN A 70 13.63 33.69 -19.83
N ARG A 71 12.57 33.45 -19.06
CA ARG A 71 11.42 34.36 -18.98
C ARG A 71 11.62 35.31 -17.80
N ARG A 72 11.66 36.61 -18.06
CA ARG A 72 11.62 37.62 -16.99
C ARG A 72 10.20 37.67 -16.42
N PRO A 73 10.00 37.47 -15.11
CA PRO A 73 8.70 37.65 -14.50
C PRO A 73 8.24 39.12 -14.62
N PRO A 74 6.92 39.41 -14.62
CA PRO A 74 6.42 40.77 -14.65
C PRO A 74 6.92 41.57 -13.43
N ALA A 75 7.41 42.80 -13.66
CA ALA A 75 8.02 43.65 -12.63
C ALA A 75 7.16 43.90 -11.38
N ARG A 76 5.82 43.79 -11.51
CA ARG A 76 4.87 43.91 -10.40
C ARG A 76 4.95 42.76 -9.37
N ARG A 77 5.61 41.65 -9.69
CA ARG A 77 5.73 40.43 -8.84
C ARG A 77 7.15 40.14 -8.35
N THR A 78 8.12 41.02 -8.64
CA THR A 78 9.54 40.81 -8.31
C THR A 78 10.07 42.02 -7.53
N GLY A 79 10.73 41.78 -6.38
CA GLY A 79 11.46 42.81 -5.66
C GLY A 79 12.79 43.19 -6.35
N SER A 80 13.60 44.05 -5.73
CA SER A 80 14.90 44.53 -6.28
C SER A 80 16.00 43.47 -6.38
N ALA A 81 15.73 42.19 -6.09
CA ALA A 81 16.71 41.12 -6.17
C ALA A 81 16.90 40.65 -7.62
N ALA A 82 18.15 40.46 -8.04
CA ALA A 82 18.46 39.88 -9.35
C ALA A 82 17.91 38.45 -9.44
N ALA A 83 17.26 38.13 -10.55
CA ALA A 83 16.78 36.78 -10.82
C ALA A 83 17.97 35.82 -10.99
N TYR A 84 17.97 34.72 -10.24
CA TYR A 84 19.02 33.70 -10.32
C TYR A 84 18.80 32.82 -11.56
N PHE A 85 19.75 32.87 -12.50
CA PHE A 85 19.81 31.99 -13.66
C PHE A 85 21.04 31.09 -13.53
N SER A 86 20.94 29.82 -13.92
CA SER A 86 22.12 28.94 -14.05
C SER A 86 23.00 29.45 -15.18
N SER A 87 24.30 29.55 -14.91
CA SER A 87 25.28 30.11 -15.84
C SER A 87 25.59 29.13 -16.97
N THR A 88 25.48 27.82 -16.69
CA THR A 88 25.78 26.74 -17.64
C THR A 88 24.65 25.70 -17.71
N PRO A 89 24.47 25.01 -18.86
CA PRO A 89 23.58 23.84 -18.96
C PRO A 89 23.90 22.78 -17.89
N LYS A 90 25.19 22.54 -17.62
CA LYS A 90 25.66 21.63 -16.58
C LYS A 90 25.13 22.00 -15.18
N GLU A 91 25.16 23.28 -14.80
CA GLU A 91 24.60 23.74 -13.52
C GLU A 91 23.07 23.58 -13.44
N MET A 92 22.37 23.74 -14.56
CA MET A 92 20.92 23.54 -14.62
C MET A 92 20.56 22.07 -14.37
N TYR A 93 21.22 21.16 -15.09
CA TYR A 93 21.02 19.71 -14.90
C TYR A 93 21.51 19.23 -13.54
N ARG A 94 22.54 19.86 -12.96
CA ARG A 94 22.98 19.61 -11.59
C ARG A 94 21.85 19.88 -10.59
N LYS A 95 21.15 21.02 -10.71
CA LYS A 95 20.00 21.34 -9.85
C LYS A 95 18.88 20.31 -9.99
N ILE A 96 18.55 19.90 -11.22
CA ILE A 96 17.52 18.89 -11.48
C ILE A 96 17.93 17.53 -10.89
N TYR A 97 19.20 17.17 -11.01
CA TYR A 97 19.77 15.94 -10.45
C TYR A 97 19.57 15.90 -8.93
N PHE A 98 20.06 16.92 -8.22
CA PHE A 98 19.92 16.99 -6.76
C PHE A 98 18.46 17.07 -6.34
N ALA A 99 17.63 17.87 -7.02
CA ALA A 99 16.21 17.96 -6.70
C ALA A 99 15.47 16.61 -6.86
N ALA A 100 15.84 15.81 -7.85
CA ALA A 100 15.25 14.48 -8.05
C ALA A 100 15.66 13.50 -6.93
N TYR A 101 16.94 13.44 -6.58
CA TYR A 101 17.39 12.58 -5.48
C TYR A 101 16.88 13.05 -4.13
N ASP A 102 16.88 14.36 -3.86
CA ASP A 102 16.30 14.93 -2.64
C ASP A 102 14.81 14.59 -2.54
N GLY A 103 14.05 14.71 -3.63
CA GLY A 103 12.64 14.31 -3.65
C GLY A 103 12.42 12.83 -3.36
N VAL A 104 13.27 11.96 -3.89
CA VAL A 104 13.21 10.50 -3.62
C VAL A 104 13.59 10.20 -2.17
N ILE A 105 14.64 10.82 -1.64
CA ILE A 105 15.10 10.63 -0.25
C ILE A 105 14.03 11.11 0.73
N VAL A 106 13.45 12.29 0.50
CA VAL A 106 12.35 12.82 1.32
C VAL A 106 11.13 11.92 1.22
N GLY A 107 10.71 11.52 0.01
CA GLY A 107 9.57 10.61 -0.15
C GLY A 107 9.77 9.24 0.51
N LEU A 108 10.98 8.70 0.48
CA LEU A 108 11.33 7.47 1.20
C LEU A 108 11.38 7.67 2.72
N SER A 109 11.85 8.82 3.16
CA SER A 109 11.91 9.17 4.58
C SER A 109 10.51 9.42 5.14
N ASP A 110 9.64 10.13 4.45
CA ASP A 110 8.25 10.34 4.87
C ASP A 110 7.44 9.03 4.86
N ARG A 111 7.66 8.16 3.86
CA ARG A 111 6.92 6.90 3.74
C ARG A 111 7.39 5.84 4.73
N PHE A 112 8.69 5.77 4.97
CA PHE A 112 9.33 4.74 5.81
C PHE A 112 10.12 5.37 6.96
N GLU A 113 9.66 6.50 7.48
CA GLU A 113 10.04 6.92 8.82
C GLU A 113 9.68 5.75 9.76
N PRO A 114 10.43 5.52 10.85
CA PRO A 114 10.02 4.60 11.90
C PRO A 114 8.73 5.08 12.53
N SER A 115 7.63 4.84 11.83
CA SER A 115 6.28 5.03 12.30
C SER A 115 6.09 4.13 13.53
N SER A 116 5.16 4.53 14.39
CA SER A 116 4.73 3.69 15.50
C SER A 116 4.40 2.25 15.05
N THR A 117 3.96 2.06 13.80
CA THR A 117 3.58 0.75 13.25
C THR A 117 4.77 -0.16 12.94
N THR A 118 5.83 0.32 12.27
CA THR A 118 7.00 -0.53 11.95
C THR A 118 7.76 -0.92 13.20
N THR A 119 7.93 0.03 14.12
CA THR A 119 8.54 -0.20 15.43
C THR A 119 7.71 -1.17 16.27
N HIS A 120 6.37 -1.06 16.24
CA HIS A 120 5.48 -2.02 16.89
C HIS A 120 5.65 -3.44 16.32
N LEU A 121 5.63 -3.59 14.99
CA LEU A 121 5.77 -4.90 14.34
C LEU A 121 7.11 -5.58 14.68
N LYS A 122 8.19 -4.81 14.75
CA LYS A 122 9.51 -5.32 15.17
C LYS A 122 9.52 -5.82 16.61
N LYS A 123 8.96 -5.05 17.54
CA LYS A 123 8.87 -5.45 18.94
C LYS A 123 7.98 -6.68 19.13
N VAL A 124 6.91 -6.81 18.34
CA VAL A 124 6.06 -8.01 18.34
C VAL A 124 6.81 -9.23 17.77
N GLU A 125 7.58 -9.05 16.69
CA GLU A 125 8.42 -10.12 16.14
C GLU A 125 9.49 -10.58 17.16
N GLU A 126 10.17 -9.65 17.82
CA GLU A 126 11.12 -9.94 18.89
C GLU A 126 10.47 -10.71 20.05
N PHE A 127 9.23 -10.37 20.41
CA PHE A 127 8.47 -11.09 21.43
C PHE A 127 8.15 -12.52 21.00
N LEU A 128 7.69 -12.71 19.76
CA LEU A 128 7.32 -14.03 19.22
C LEU A 128 8.52 -14.97 19.09
N ILE A 129 9.70 -14.45 18.75
CA ILE A 129 10.96 -15.21 18.69
C ILE A 129 11.53 -15.47 20.11
N GLY A 130 10.99 -14.80 21.13
CA GLY A 130 11.41 -14.97 22.53
C GLY A 130 12.62 -14.14 22.94
N LYS A 131 12.94 -13.06 22.21
CA LYS A 131 14.01 -12.11 22.56
C LYS A 131 13.59 -11.11 23.65
N THR A 132 12.31 -10.77 23.71
CA THR A 132 11.74 -9.79 24.64
C THR A 132 10.60 -10.38 25.49
N GLY A 133 10.31 -9.72 26.61
CA GLY A 133 9.18 -10.00 27.48
C GLY A 133 7.89 -9.30 27.02
N VAL A 134 6.90 -9.24 27.90
CA VAL A 134 5.56 -8.69 27.59
C VAL A 134 5.47 -7.19 27.85
N GLU A 135 6.51 -6.56 28.39
CA GLU A 135 6.45 -5.21 28.96
C GLU A 135 5.95 -4.18 27.95
N TYR A 136 6.44 -4.26 26.71
CA TYR A 136 5.99 -3.38 25.63
C TYR A 136 4.54 -3.64 25.20
N LEU A 137 4.13 -4.90 25.17
CA LEU A 137 2.77 -5.27 24.75
C LEU A 137 1.75 -4.86 25.80
N GLU A 138 2.09 -4.96 27.07
CA GLU A 138 1.27 -4.49 28.20
C GLU A 138 1.05 -2.98 28.13
N GLU A 139 2.10 -2.20 27.85
CA GLU A 139 1.99 -0.74 27.68
C GLU A 139 1.14 -0.36 26.46
N PHE A 140 1.32 -1.06 25.33
CA PHE A 140 0.67 -0.72 24.06
C PHE A 140 -0.80 -1.17 23.99
N TYR A 141 -1.08 -2.42 24.36
CA TYR A 141 -2.42 -3.03 24.25
C TYR A 141 -3.26 -2.84 25.51
N GLN A 142 -2.66 -2.50 26.66
CA GLN A 142 -3.34 -2.18 27.92
C GLN A 142 -4.40 -3.21 28.32
N ASN A 143 -5.68 -2.96 28.04
CA ASN A 143 -6.79 -3.83 28.44
C ASN A 143 -7.29 -4.75 27.31
N ASP A 144 -6.64 -4.77 26.14
CA ASP A 144 -7.05 -5.62 25.01
C ASP A 144 -6.75 -7.11 25.27
N PHE A 145 -5.84 -7.41 26.19
CA PHE A 145 -5.56 -8.76 26.67
C PHE A 145 -5.94 -8.89 28.14
N GLU A 146 -6.64 -9.98 28.47
CA GLU A 146 -7.08 -10.27 29.85
C GLU A 146 -5.91 -10.64 30.77
N ASP A 147 -4.89 -11.29 30.23
CA ASP A 147 -3.73 -11.77 30.99
C ASP A 147 -2.46 -11.85 30.11
N TYR A 148 -1.52 -10.93 30.37
CA TYR A 148 -0.23 -10.87 29.71
C TYR A 148 0.73 -12.00 30.14
N GLN A 149 0.59 -12.53 31.36
CA GLN A 149 1.38 -13.69 31.79
C GLN A 149 0.93 -14.94 31.02
N ARG A 150 -0.38 -15.08 30.79
CA ARG A 150 -0.92 -16.14 29.93
C ARG A 150 -0.39 -16.03 28.49
N LEU A 151 -0.29 -14.82 27.94
CA LEU A 151 0.31 -14.59 26.63
C LEU A 151 1.77 -15.07 26.58
N LEU A 152 2.56 -14.75 27.61
CA LEU A 152 3.95 -15.21 27.73
C LEU A 152 4.09 -16.73 27.83
N LEU A 153 3.22 -17.36 28.61
CA LEU A 153 3.16 -18.82 28.75
C LEU A 153 2.79 -19.49 27.43
N HIS A 154 1.75 -19.00 26.74
CA HIS A 154 1.33 -19.51 25.44
C HIS A 154 2.45 -19.39 24.40
N ARG A 155 3.24 -18.31 24.45
CA ARG A 155 4.41 -18.14 23.58
C ARG A 155 5.49 -19.17 23.90
N ASN A 156 5.78 -19.40 25.18
CA ASN A 156 6.73 -20.44 25.58
C ASN A 156 6.32 -21.83 25.10
N ILE A 157 5.04 -22.18 25.25
CA ILE A 157 4.52 -23.47 24.78
C ILE A 157 4.77 -23.63 23.27
N ALA A 158 4.52 -22.59 22.48
CA ALA A 158 4.77 -22.63 21.04
C ALA A 158 6.27 -22.79 20.70
N LEU A 159 7.15 -22.05 21.38
CA LEU A 159 8.60 -22.12 21.18
C LEU A 159 9.17 -23.48 21.61
N ASP A 160 8.72 -24.03 22.74
CA ASP A 160 9.20 -25.30 23.26
C ASP A 160 8.70 -26.47 22.42
N ALA A 161 7.47 -26.39 21.90
CA ALA A 161 6.98 -27.33 20.91
C ALA A 161 7.82 -27.29 19.61
N ALA A 162 8.19 -26.11 19.13
CA ALA A 162 9.07 -25.97 17.97
C ALA A 162 10.47 -26.58 18.22
N LYS A 163 11.05 -26.35 19.41
CA LYS A 163 12.32 -26.97 19.82
C LYS A 163 12.22 -28.50 19.89
N SER A 164 11.12 -29.05 20.38
CA SER A 164 10.88 -30.51 20.41
C SER A 164 10.90 -31.13 19.01
N GLU A 165 10.51 -30.38 17.99
CA GLU A 165 10.53 -30.80 16.60
C GLU A 165 11.84 -30.47 15.87
N LYS A 166 12.85 -29.95 16.60
CA LYS A 166 14.12 -29.47 16.06
C LYS A 166 13.97 -28.37 15.01
N LYS A 167 12.89 -27.58 15.09
CA LYS A 167 12.69 -26.38 14.28
C LYS A 167 13.13 -25.15 15.07
N GLU A 168 14.09 -24.41 14.55
CA GLU A 168 14.45 -23.10 15.08
C GLU A 168 13.58 -22.04 14.40
N ILE A 169 12.84 -21.27 15.21
CA ILE A 169 12.06 -20.13 14.74
C ILE A 169 12.99 -18.92 14.75
N LYS A 170 13.35 -18.42 13.56
CA LYS A 170 14.23 -17.25 13.41
C LYS A 170 13.45 -16.01 13.03
N ASP A 171 12.41 -16.20 12.23
CA ASP A 171 11.59 -15.13 11.67
C ASP A 171 10.10 -15.29 12.03
N PHE A 172 9.34 -14.20 11.90
CA PHE A 172 7.88 -14.25 12.00
C PHE A 172 7.25 -15.26 11.03
N GLN A 173 7.81 -15.41 9.82
CA GLN A 173 7.30 -16.36 8.84
C GLN A 173 7.49 -17.81 9.28
N ASP A 174 8.63 -18.15 9.90
CA ASP A 174 8.86 -19.49 10.45
C ASP A 174 7.85 -19.80 11.57
N PHE A 175 7.55 -18.80 12.40
CA PHE A 175 6.53 -18.91 13.44
C PHE A 175 5.13 -19.15 12.85
N LEU A 176 4.79 -18.43 11.78
CA LEU A 176 3.53 -18.61 11.05
C LEU A 176 3.44 -19.99 10.39
N ASP A 177 4.50 -20.45 9.75
CA ASP A 177 4.52 -21.73 9.04
C ASP A 177 4.49 -22.91 10.02
N PHE A 178 5.15 -22.76 11.18
CA PHE A 178 4.98 -23.67 12.32
C PHE A 178 3.53 -23.69 12.77
N LEU A 179 2.89 -22.55 13.01
CA LEU A 179 1.49 -22.56 13.41
C LEU A 179 0.58 -23.16 12.34
N LYS A 180 0.84 -22.94 11.05
CA LYS A 180 0.00 -23.40 9.92
C LYS A 180 -0.02 -24.90 9.68
N MET A 181 0.91 -25.70 10.21
CA MET A 181 0.88 -27.15 9.93
C MET A 181 -0.32 -27.83 10.60
N ASP A 182 -0.94 -28.78 9.91
CA ASP A 182 -2.24 -29.37 10.32
C ASP A 182 -2.16 -30.13 11.65
N HIS A 183 -1.02 -30.75 11.94
CA HIS A 183 -0.77 -31.45 13.19
C HIS A 183 -0.67 -30.52 14.42
N HIS A 184 -0.54 -29.20 14.20
CA HIS A 184 -0.45 -28.22 15.28
C HIS A 184 -1.80 -27.59 15.66
N MET A 185 -2.93 -28.12 15.19
CA MET A 185 -4.25 -27.65 15.64
C MET A 185 -4.42 -27.70 17.16
N GLY A 186 -3.87 -28.71 17.84
CA GLY A 186 -3.86 -28.78 19.30
C GLY A 186 -3.08 -27.63 19.94
N ILE A 187 -1.92 -27.26 19.37
CA ILE A 187 -1.10 -26.14 19.85
C ILE A 187 -1.83 -24.81 19.62
N ARG A 188 -2.52 -24.63 18.49
CA ARG A 188 -3.33 -23.42 18.24
C ARG A 188 -4.45 -23.26 19.27
N SER A 189 -5.05 -24.37 19.72
CA SER A 189 -6.09 -24.36 20.75
C SER A 189 -5.50 -24.08 22.13
N LEU A 190 -4.33 -24.63 22.44
CA LEU A 190 -3.63 -24.43 23.72
C LEU A 190 -3.08 -22.99 23.85
N ALA A 191 -2.49 -22.46 22.78
CA ALA A 191 -1.85 -21.14 22.74
C ALA A 191 -2.77 -20.05 22.14
N SER A 192 -4.04 -20.01 22.57
CA SER A 192 -5.08 -19.14 21.99
C SER A 192 -4.70 -17.65 21.94
N GLU A 193 -4.12 -17.11 23.01
CA GLU A 193 -3.71 -15.70 23.10
C GLU A 193 -2.63 -15.32 22.07
N VAL A 194 -1.63 -16.18 21.86
CA VAL A 194 -0.59 -15.91 20.86
C VAL A 194 -1.16 -16.00 19.45
N VAL A 195 -2.09 -16.93 19.21
CA VAL A 195 -2.81 -16.99 17.93
C VAL A 195 -3.63 -15.71 17.70
N LYS A 196 -4.24 -15.12 18.74
CA LYS A 196 -4.92 -13.83 18.62
C LYS A 196 -3.94 -12.71 18.23
N LEU A 197 -2.80 -12.61 18.93
CA LEU A 197 -1.77 -11.63 18.62
C LEU A 197 -1.28 -11.77 17.17
N VAL A 198 -0.98 -12.99 16.73
CA VAL A 198 -0.57 -13.28 15.35
C VAL A 198 -1.64 -12.87 14.34
N LYS A 199 -2.92 -13.11 14.63
CA LYS A 199 -4.03 -12.66 13.76
C LYS A 199 -4.09 -11.14 13.67
N ILE A 200 -3.93 -10.43 14.79
CA ILE A 200 -3.89 -8.95 14.82
C ILE A 200 -2.73 -8.45 13.94
N VAL A 201 -1.53 -9.00 14.13
CA VAL A 201 -0.35 -8.68 13.33
C VAL A 201 -0.60 -8.92 11.84
N LEU A 202 -1.20 -10.05 11.45
CA LEU A 202 -1.54 -10.34 10.06
C LEU A 202 -2.56 -9.36 9.48
N THR A 203 -3.49 -8.84 10.28
CA THR A 203 -4.44 -7.81 9.83
C THR A 203 -3.81 -6.42 9.70
N MET A 204 -2.77 -6.12 10.48
CA MET A 204 -2.00 -4.87 10.37
C MET A 204 -0.98 -4.93 9.24
N ALA A 205 -0.34 -6.10 9.07
CA ALA A 205 0.64 -6.41 8.04
C ALA A 205 0.00 -6.62 6.66
N VAL A 206 -1.10 -5.93 6.39
CA VAL A 206 -1.58 -5.74 5.03
C VAL A 206 -0.51 -4.91 4.32
N THR A 207 0.45 -5.61 3.70
CA THR A 207 1.38 -5.05 2.74
C THR A 207 0.62 -4.11 1.83
N THR A 208 1.29 -3.03 1.45
CA THR A 208 0.78 -2.02 0.51
C THR A 208 0.17 -2.60 -0.78
N CYS A 209 0.42 -3.89 -1.09
CA CYS A 209 -0.22 -4.71 -2.10
C CYS A 209 -1.76 -4.68 -2.14
N THR A 210 -2.48 -4.65 -1.00
CA THR A 210 -3.97 -4.57 -1.07
C THR A 210 -4.44 -3.18 -1.48
N ALA A 211 -3.71 -2.14 -1.06
CA ALA A 211 -3.94 -0.79 -1.51
C ALA A 211 -3.69 -0.72 -3.02
N GLU A 212 -2.64 -1.37 -3.56
CA GLU A 212 -2.37 -1.43 -5.00
C GLU A 212 -3.50 -2.09 -5.80
N ARG A 213 -4.08 -3.20 -5.32
CA ARG A 213 -5.25 -3.81 -5.97
C ARG A 213 -6.42 -2.81 -5.99
N SER A 214 -6.67 -2.12 -4.89
CA SER A 214 -7.73 -1.10 -4.78
C SER A 214 -7.46 0.12 -5.68
N TYR A 215 -6.21 0.60 -5.75
CA TYR A 215 -5.77 1.68 -6.64
C TYR A 215 -5.87 1.29 -8.12
N SER A 216 -5.55 0.03 -8.48
CA SER A 216 -5.77 -0.50 -9.84
C SER A 216 -7.25 -0.53 -10.21
N GLY A 217 -8.13 -0.84 -9.24
CA GLY A 217 -9.57 -0.73 -9.39
C GLY A 217 -9.99 0.72 -9.58
N LEU A 218 -9.53 1.63 -8.71
CA LEU A 218 -9.82 3.05 -8.76
C LEU A 218 -9.38 3.70 -10.08
N ARG A 219 -8.23 3.30 -10.65
CA ARG A 219 -7.76 3.79 -11.95
C ARG A 219 -8.74 3.46 -13.08
N ARG A 220 -9.44 2.32 -13.00
CA ARG A 220 -10.51 1.95 -13.96
C ARG A 220 -11.83 2.65 -13.68
N LEU A 221 -12.13 2.91 -12.41
CA LEU A 221 -13.37 3.58 -11.99
C LEU A 221 -13.35 5.09 -12.26
N LYS A 222 -12.22 5.74 -11.96
CA LYS A 222 -11.96 7.18 -12.09
C LYS A 222 -11.12 7.45 -13.34
N SER A 223 -11.78 7.42 -14.50
CA SER A 223 -11.17 7.79 -15.78
C SER A 223 -11.35 9.27 -16.08
N TYR A 224 -10.60 9.79 -17.08
CA TYR A 224 -10.70 11.18 -17.53
C TYR A 224 -12.14 11.60 -17.88
N LEU A 225 -12.88 10.71 -18.55
CA LEU A 225 -14.29 10.91 -18.92
C LEU A 225 -15.25 10.90 -17.71
N ARG A 226 -14.81 10.44 -16.54
CA ARG A 226 -15.59 10.38 -15.28
C ARG A 226 -15.05 11.32 -14.21
N SER A 227 -14.34 12.38 -14.63
CA SER A 227 -13.69 13.33 -13.73
C SER A 227 -14.65 14.16 -12.87
N THR A 228 -15.91 14.32 -13.29
CA THR A 228 -16.96 15.06 -12.55
C THR A 228 -17.66 14.24 -11.45
N MET A 229 -17.21 13.01 -11.19
CA MET A 229 -17.85 12.14 -10.22
C MET A 229 -17.60 12.60 -8.78
N THR A 230 -18.67 12.73 -7.99
CA THR A 230 -18.56 13.11 -6.58
C THR A 230 -17.93 12.00 -5.74
N GLN A 231 -17.26 12.37 -4.63
CA GLN A 231 -16.59 11.42 -3.75
C GLN A 231 -17.55 10.36 -3.19
N LYS A 232 -18.80 10.73 -2.86
CA LYS A 232 -19.83 9.79 -2.41
C LYS A 232 -20.10 8.70 -3.45
N ARG A 233 -20.25 9.09 -4.71
CA ARG A 233 -20.47 8.14 -5.81
C ARG A 233 -19.23 7.27 -6.04
N LEU A 234 -18.04 7.85 -5.97
CA LEU A 234 -16.78 7.11 -6.11
C LEU A 234 -16.61 6.02 -5.05
N ASN A 235 -16.85 6.35 -3.78
CA ASN A 235 -16.75 5.39 -2.70
C ASN A 235 -17.76 4.25 -2.87
N ALA A 236 -19.02 4.56 -3.23
CA ALA A 236 -20.04 3.54 -3.47
C ALA A 236 -19.66 2.58 -4.62
N VAL A 237 -19.19 3.11 -5.76
CA VAL A 237 -18.78 2.29 -6.90
C VAL A 237 -17.51 1.49 -6.59
N ALA A 238 -16.56 2.08 -5.86
CA ALA A 238 -15.36 1.38 -5.42
C ALA A 238 -15.70 0.18 -4.53
N LEU A 239 -16.62 0.35 -3.57
CA LEU A 239 -17.11 -0.73 -2.71
C LEU A 239 -17.71 -1.88 -3.53
N LEU A 240 -18.56 -1.56 -4.51
CA LEU A 240 -19.18 -2.55 -5.40
C LEU A 240 -18.13 -3.29 -6.26
N ASN A 241 -17.08 -2.60 -6.69
CA ASN A 241 -16.01 -3.20 -7.49
C ASN A 241 -15.09 -4.10 -6.64
N THR A 242 -14.81 -3.73 -5.39
CA THR A 242 -14.00 -4.54 -4.47
C THR A 242 -14.74 -5.81 -4.05
N HIS A 243 -16.04 -5.72 -3.77
CA HIS A 243 -16.87 -6.84 -3.34
C HIS A 243 -17.73 -7.40 -4.47
N ARG A 244 -17.18 -7.44 -5.69
CA ARG A 244 -17.93 -7.86 -6.89
C ARG A 244 -18.56 -9.25 -6.76
N ASP A 245 -17.91 -10.15 -6.04
CA ASP A 245 -18.40 -11.52 -5.84
C ASP A 245 -19.65 -11.57 -4.96
N ILE A 246 -19.74 -10.68 -3.96
CA ILE A 246 -20.95 -10.51 -3.13
C ILE A 246 -22.03 -9.78 -3.95
N VAL A 247 -21.66 -8.78 -4.74
CA VAL A 247 -22.64 -8.04 -5.57
C VAL A 247 -23.32 -8.95 -6.59
N LYS A 248 -22.60 -9.96 -7.11
CA LYS A 248 -23.18 -10.96 -8.03
C LYS A 248 -24.24 -11.85 -7.37
N THR A 249 -24.24 -11.98 -6.05
CA THR A 249 -25.26 -12.79 -5.34
C THR A 249 -26.53 -11.98 -5.06
N PHE A 250 -26.57 -10.68 -5.34
CA PHE A 250 -27.77 -9.87 -5.16
C PHE A 250 -28.75 -10.05 -6.32
N GLU A 251 -30.02 -10.28 -5.97
CA GLU A 251 -31.14 -10.25 -6.92
C GLU A 251 -31.43 -8.81 -7.33
N LEU A 252 -31.10 -8.48 -8.58
CA LEU A 252 -31.26 -7.14 -9.15
C LEU A 252 -32.72 -6.67 -9.14
N ASP A 253 -33.66 -7.58 -9.38
CA ASP A 253 -35.09 -7.26 -9.44
C ASP A 253 -35.60 -6.78 -8.08
N VAL A 254 -35.26 -7.50 -7.00
CA VAL A 254 -35.61 -7.11 -5.62
C VAL A 254 -34.97 -5.77 -5.24
N LEU A 255 -33.73 -5.53 -5.67
CA LEU A 255 -33.07 -4.23 -5.45
C LEU A 255 -33.74 -3.10 -6.21
N LEU A 256 -34.18 -3.35 -7.45
CA LEU A 256 -34.87 -2.38 -8.29
C LEU A 256 -36.22 -2.01 -7.67
N ASP A 257 -37.00 -2.99 -7.25
CA ASP A 257 -38.29 -2.81 -6.59
C ASP A 257 -38.14 -1.96 -5.32
N ASN A 258 -37.16 -2.27 -4.48
CA ASN A 258 -36.84 -1.49 -3.29
C ASN A 258 -36.40 -0.06 -3.62
N PHE A 259 -35.65 0.13 -4.71
CA PHE A 259 -35.22 1.46 -5.16
C PHE A 259 -36.37 2.31 -5.70
N ILE A 260 -37.32 1.70 -6.39
CA ILE A 260 -38.54 2.30 -6.93
C ILE A 260 -39.48 2.68 -5.77
N ALA A 261 -39.71 1.77 -4.82
CA ALA A 261 -40.59 1.97 -3.67
C ALA A 261 -40.16 3.12 -2.75
N LYS A 262 -38.85 3.43 -2.68
CA LYS A 262 -38.32 4.51 -1.81
C LYS A 262 -38.76 5.92 -2.19
N VAL A 263 -39.19 6.17 -3.42
CA VAL A 263 -39.58 7.52 -3.87
C VAL A 263 -40.87 7.44 -4.69
N HIS A 264 -41.91 8.13 -4.24
CA HIS A 264 -43.23 8.11 -4.89
C HIS A 264 -43.18 8.54 -6.37
N LEU A 265 -42.29 9.46 -6.73
CA LEU A 265 -42.07 9.85 -8.13
C LEU A 265 -41.55 8.66 -8.97
N ARG A 266 -40.66 7.83 -8.41
CA ARG A 266 -40.09 6.67 -9.12
C ARG A 266 -41.13 5.59 -9.34
N MET A 267 -42.03 5.36 -8.38
CA MET A 267 -43.15 4.43 -8.55
C MET A 267 -44.09 4.83 -9.70
N ARG A 268 -44.24 6.13 -9.97
CA ARG A 268 -45.03 6.61 -11.10
C ARG A 268 -44.31 6.46 -12.43
N THR A 269 -42.98 6.62 -12.45
CA THR A 269 -42.17 6.58 -13.68
C THR A 269 -41.82 5.15 -14.09
N PHE A 270 -41.44 4.32 -13.12
CA PHE A 270 -41.18 2.89 -13.31
C PHE A 270 -42.45 2.15 -12.87
N SER A 271 -43.25 1.71 -13.84
CA SER A 271 -44.48 0.95 -13.54
C SER A 271 -44.12 -0.33 -12.79
N MET A 272 -44.41 -0.38 -11.49
CA MET A 272 -44.39 -1.63 -10.73
C MET A 272 -45.52 -2.50 -11.27
N SER A 273 -45.20 -3.57 -12.01
CA SER A 273 -46.19 -4.59 -12.31
C SER A 273 -46.52 -5.28 -10.99
N ASN A 274 -47.58 -4.83 -10.31
CA ASN A 274 -48.10 -5.52 -9.15
C ASN A 274 -48.57 -6.92 -9.60
N ALA A 275 -47.70 -7.91 -9.49
CA ALA A 275 -48.03 -9.32 -9.63
C ALA A 275 -48.75 -9.80 -8.36
N THR A 276 -49.86 -9.15 -8.03
CA THR A 276 -50.80 -9.56 -7.00
C THR A 276 -52.17 -8.99 -7.34
N ASN A 277 -52.89 -9.65 -8.26
CA ASN A 277 -54.34 -9.61 -8.18
C ASN A 277 -54.94 -10.95 -8.62
N GLY A 278 -55.87 -11.39 -7.79
CA GLY A 278 -56.43 -12.72 -7.76
C GLY A 278 -57.14 -13.14 -9.03
N LYS A 279 -57.19 -14.46 -9.19
CA LYS A 279 -58.22 -15.24 -9.88
C LYS A 279 -59.52 -14.46 -10.13
N SER A 280 -59.88 -14.27 -11.40
CA SER A 280 -61.27 -14.41 -11.83
C SER A 280 -61.34 -14.76 -13.32
N ASN A 281 -62.02 -15.87 -13.60
CA ASN A 281 -62.41 -16.34 -14.92
C ASN A 281 -63.21 -15.28 -15.68
N VAL A 282 -62.88 -15.01 -16.96
CA VAL A 282 -63.84 -14.97 -18.07
C VAL A 282 -63.13 -15.41 -19.36
N LYS A 283 -63.81 -16.28 -20.12
CA LYS A 283 -63.41 -16.99 -21.36
C LYS A 283 -63.05 -16.07 -22.55
N PRO A 284 -62.34 -16.59 -23.57
CA PRO A 284 -62.15 -15.92 -24.85
C PRO A 284 -63.42 -16.03 -25.71
N ILE A 285 -63.80 -14.95 -26.40
CA ILE A 285 -64.70 -15.01 -27.56
C ILE A 285 -64.14 -14.10 -28.64
N ASP A 286 -64.05 -14.69 -29.81
CA ASP A 286 -63.47 -14.24 -31.08
C ASP A 286 -64.08 -12.95 -31.63
N SER A 287 -63.23 -12.17 -32.31
CA SER A 287 -63.35 -11.84 -33.75
C SER A 287 -62.09 -11.13 -34.24
#